data_AF-A0A7C6IPK2-F1
#
_entry.id   AF-A0A7C6IPK2-F1
#
_cell.length_a   1.000
_cell.length_b   1.000
_cell.length_c   1.000
_cell.angle_alpha   90.00
_cell.angle_beta   90.00
_cell.angle_gamma   90.00
#
_symmetry.space_group_name_H-M   'P 1'
#
loop_
_entity.id
_entity.type
_entity.pdbx_description
1 polymer ?
#
loop_
_entity_poly.entity_id
_entity_poly.type
_entity_poly.pdbx_seq_one_letter_code
_entity_poly.pdbx_strand_id
1 'polypeptide(L)'
;MNHTLKALILVSIFGVIAVFAGLKGHYVVFICTILVFISVVMTYLWYRLVFSNVLFERKLSHEEVEYGTSVSMILSISNNKMLPLFGLRIEYDVSAGLELDDPSKLIKIKDGVCNKFRDYYNLSGYEKRTKTFELKPMQRGRFELAAGTVYYADPFGLFFKEQKEAFPPANLIVFPAILPMKGFHSLHTYLFGTAPVDECSLDTTLPFDLQGHGKSQNYINELAGQRTIDLILEQPVGAKWWTSQVANNQEIAIMILASLIHYYSSTGYAVKLHTNLASKAQKQLDTPRRGVQRRDQTKHFLHTLALMQNFSTNSLSLVLGREQRNIVSGSPIIIVTTAHGELSESFTELVCNLMARSRVAVIRVLSDVVHTPWASDLKEWRVNGENSWRTLTRLELL
;
A
#
# COMPACT_ATOMS: atom_id res chain seq x y z
N MET A 1 10.54 31.49 -26.86
CA MET A 1 11.85 32.17 -26.97
C MET A 1 12.74 31.65 -25.84
N ASN A 2 13.78 30.89 -26.17
CA ASN A 2 14.62 30.19 -25.19
C ASN A 2 15.15 31.17 -24.13
N HIS A 3 15.10 30.82 -22.85
CA HIS A 3 15.58 31.66 -21.75
C HIS A 3 17.05 32.08 -21.95
N THR A 4 17.83 31.26 -22.65
CA THR A 4 19.19 31.54 -23.09
C THR A 4 19.28 32.69 -24.10
N LEU A 5 18.35 32.80 -25.05
CA LEU A 5 18.31 33.88 -26.03
C LEU A 5 17.94 35.21 -25.39
N LYS A 6 16.97 35.22 -24.47
CA LYS A 6 16.59 36.40 -23.68
C LYS A 6 17.77 36.92 -22.86
N ALA A 7 18.46 36.03 -22.15
CA ALA A 7 19.64 36.38 -21.37
C ALA A 7 20.76 36.94 -22.26
N LEU A 8 21.04 36.32 -23.41
CA LEU A 8 22.09 36.75 -24.32
C LEU A 8 21.82 38.12 -24.95
N ILE A 9 20.57 38.40 -25.34
CA ILE A 9 20.16 39.73 -25.82
C ILE A 9 20.33 40.78 -24.73
N LEU A 10 19.90 40.47 -23.51
CA LEU A 10 19.98 41.41 -22.38
C LEU A 10 21.44 41.71 -21.99
N VAL A 11 22.28 40.67 -21.91
CA VAL A 11 23.74 40.80 -21.71
C VAL A 11 24.38 41.65 -22.80
N SER A 12 24.01 41.43 -24.07
CA SER A 12 24.55 42.19 -25.21
C SER A 12 24.15 43.67 -25.16
N ILE A 13 22.88 43.99 -24.84
CA ILE A 13 22.40 45.37 -24.76
C ILE A 13 23.07 46.12 -23.62
N PHE A 14 23.11 45.54 -22.41
CA PHE A 14 23.75 46.18 -21.27
C PHE A 14 25.27 46.31 -21.45
N GLY A 15 25.91 45.34 -22.11
CA GLY A 15 27.33 45.43 -22.47
C GLY A 15 27.62 46.61 -23.41
N VAL A 16 26.80 46.81 -24.46
CA VAL A 16 26.95 47.93 -25.39
C VAL A 16 26.74 49.28 -24.69
N ILE A 17 25.72 49.38 -23.82
CA ILE A 17 25.44 50.60 -23.05
C ILE A 17 26.59 50.91 -22.08
N ALA A 18 27.17 49.90 -21.43
CA ALA A 18 28.31 50.09 -20.53
C ALA A 18 29.52 50.65 -21.28
N VAL A 19 29.86 50.07 -22.44
CA VAL A 19 30.98 50.53 -23.28
C VAL A 19 30.76 51.98 -23.74
N PHE A 20 29.54 52.31 -24.19
CA PHE A 20 29.21 53.67 -24.62
C PHE A 20 29.26 54.70 -23.49
N ALA A 21 28.73 54.36 -22.31
CA ALA A 21 28.76 55.22 -21.13
C ALA A 21 30.19 55.47 -20.60
N GLY A 22 31.04 54.44 -20.64
CA GLY A 22 32.46 54.54 -20.30
C GLY A 22 33.22 55.46 -21.25
N LEU A 23 33.00 55.31 -22.57
CA LEU A 23 33.62 56.16 -23.58
C LEU A 23 33.26 57.65 -23.43
N LYS A 24 32.07 57.96 -22.90
CA LYS A 24 31.60 59.34 -22.67
C LYS A 24 31.97 59.92 -21.29
N GLY A 25 32.69 59.18 -20.44
CA GLY A 25 33.11 59.65 -19.12
C GLY A 25 32.00 59.70 -18.07
N HIS A 26 30.85 59.06 -18.30
CA HIS A 26 29.75 58.99 -17.33
C HIS A 26 29.98 57.84 -16.32
N TYR A 27 30.90 58.04 -15.39
CA TYR A 27 31.37 56.98 -14.47
C TYR A 27 30.26 56.33 -13.63
N VAL A 28 29.25 57.08 -13.20
CA VAL A 28 28.11 56.54 -12.41
C VAL A 28 27.30 55.54 -13.23
N VAL A 29 26.95 55.89 -14.47
CA VAL A 29 26.18 55.02 -15.38
C VAL A 29 27.00 53.78 -15.74
N PHE A 30 28.31 53.94 -15.91
CA PHE A 30 29.23 52.84 -16.15
C PHE A 30 29.25 51.82 -14.99
N ILE A 31 29.37 52.28 -13.75
CA ILE A 31 29.37 51.38 -12.58
C ILE A 31 28.01 50.65 -12.45
N CYS A 32 26.90 51.37 -12.59
CA CYS A 32 25.56 50.75 -12.52
C CYS A 32 25.35 49.69 -13.61
N THR A 33 25.78 49.96 -14.84
CA THR A 33 25.65 49.00 -15.95
C THR A 33 26.52 47.77 -15.76
N ILE A 34 27.73 47.91 -15.21
CA ILE A 34 28.59 46.78 -14.84
C ILE A 34 27.95 45.93 -13.74
N LEU A 35 27.39 46.53 -12.69
CA LEU A 35 26.74 45.78 -11.61
C LEU A 35 25.56 44.96 -12.14
N VAL A 36 24.74 45.54 -13.02
CA VAL A 36 23.64 44.83 -13.70
C VAL A 36 24.19 43.70 -14.58
N PHE A 37 25.25 43.96 -15.36
CA PHE A 37 25.87 42.95 -16.20
C PHE A 37 26.39 41.76 -15.38
N ILE A 38 27.14 42.00 -14.31
CA ILE A 38 27.64 40.97 -13.40
C ILE A 38 26.49 40.17 -12.81
N SER A 39 25.42 40.85 -12.36
CA SER A 39 24.23 40.19 -11.83
C SER A 39 23.58 39.24 -12.84
N VAL A 40 23.43 39.67 -14.10
CA VAL A 40 22.84 38.82 -15.16
C VAL A 40 23.75 37.63 -15.48
N VAL A 41 25.06 37.84 -15.61
CA VAL A 41 26.03 36.76 -15.86
C VAL A 41 26.03 35.75 -14.72
N MET A 42 26.04 36.22 -13.47
CA MET A 42 26.00 35.37 -12.28
C MET A 42 24.72 34.54 -12.24
N THR A 43 23.57 35.15 -12.53
CA THR A 43 22.29 34.45 -12.55
C THR A 43 22.24 33.39 -13.66
N TYR A 44 22.80 33.70 -14.83
CA TYR A 44 22.91 32.74 -15.93
C TYR A 44 23.81 31.55 -15.59
N LEU A 45 24.95 31.79 -14.94
CA LEU A 45 25.83 30.74 -14.45
C LEU A 45 25.12 29.85 -13.42
N TRP A 46 24.34 30.47 -12.52
CA TRP A 46 23.49 29.74 -11.57
C TRP A 46 22.55 28.81 -12.33
N TYR A 47 21.73 29.33 -13.24
CA TYR A 47 20.79 28.55 -14.05
C TYR A 47 21.44 27.36 -14.77
N ARG A 48 22.63 27.56 -15.35
CA ARG A 48 23.36 26.50 -16.06
C ARG A 48 23.80 25.38 -15.12
N LEU A 49 24.34 25.74 -13.95
CA LEU A 49 24.96 24.82 -13.01
C LEU A 49 24.00 24.29 -11.93
N VAL A 50 22.76 24.78 -11.83
CA VAL A 50 21.81 24.44 -10.74
C VAL A 50 21.64 22.94 -10.48
N PHE A 51 21.50 22.10 -11.50
CA PHE A 51 21.30 20.65 -11.32
C PHE A 51 22.55 19.82 -11.64
N SER A 52 23.70 20.44 -11.92
CA SER A 52 24.95 19.68 -12.11
C SER A 52 25.45 19.17 -10.77
N ASN A 53 25.79 17.87 -10.69
CA ASN A 53 26.35 17.22 -9.50
C ASN A 53 25.45 17.32 -8.25
N VAL A 54 24.13 17.27 -8.45
CA VAL A 54 23.16 17.15 -7.36
C VAL A 54 22.59 15.73 -7.38
N LEU A 55 22.69 15.04 -6.25
CA LEU A 55 22.14 13.69 -6.09
C LEU A 55 20.85 13.76 -5.28
N PHE A 56 19.80 13.18 -5.84
CA PHE A 56 18.47 13.07 -5.24
C PHE A 56 18.18 11.60 -4.93
N GLU A 57 17.96 11.30 -3.67
CA GLU A 57 17.67 9.94 -3.21
C GLU A 57 16.39 9.94 -2.38
N ARG A 58 15.51 8.98 -2.67
CA ARG A 58 14.33 8.67 -1.86
C ARG A 58 14.39 7.21 -1.44
N LYS A 59 14.30 6.95 -0.15
CA LYS A 59 14.24 5.59 0.40
C LYS A 59 13.05 5.45 1.32
N LEU A 60 12.34 4.33 1.21
CA LEU A 60 11.36 3.91 2.19
C LEU A 60 12.04 2.95 3.17
N SER A 61 11.71 3.07 4.45
CA SER A 61 12.16 2.11 5.46
C SER A 61 11.70 0.69 5.12
N HIS A 62 10.46 0.56 4.65
CA HIS A 62 9.83 -0.68 4.23
C HIS A 62 8.97 -0.42 2.99
N GLU A 63 8.99 -1.34 2.02
CA GLU A 63 8.11 -1.31 0.83
C GLU A 63 6.80 -2.05 1.06
N GLU A 64 6.76 -2.91 2.08
CA GLU A 64 5.61 -3.71 2.45
C GLU A 64 5.48 -3.70 3.97
N VAL A 65 4.29 -3.39 4.47
CA VAL A 65 4.03 -3.30 5.91
C VAL A 65 2.63 -3.76 6.29
N GLU A 66 2.43 -4.10 7.55
CA GLU A 66 1.11 -4.39 8.09
C GLU A 66 0.35 -3.10 8.37
N TYR A 67 -0.99 -3.15 8.25
CA TYR A 67 -1.83 -2.03 8.63
C TYR A 67 -1.59 -1.60 10.09
N GLY A 68 -1.57 -0.29 10.33
CA GLY A 68 -1.34 0.30 11.65
C GLY A 68 0.13 0.58 11.97
N THR A 69 1.06 0.16 11.12
CA THR A 69 2.49 0.51 11.26
C THR A 69 2.84 1.79 10.50
N SER A 70 3.64 2.65 11.11
CA SER A 70 4.17 3.85 10.47
C SER A 70 5.40 3.52 9.62
N VAL A 71 5.52 4.14 8.45
CA VAL A 71 6.65 3.95 7.52
C VAL A 71 7.44 5.25 7.40
N SER A 72 8.73 5.20 7.68
CA SER A 72 9.60 6.35 7.45
C SER A 72 9.99 6.46 5.98
N MET A 73 9.75 7.62 5.37
CA MET A 73 10.29 8.05 4.09
C MET A 73 11.49 8.97 4.31
N ILE A 74 12.64 8.58 3.79
CA ILE A 74 13.89 9.33 3.90
C ILE A 74 14.17 10.00 2.55
N LEU A 75 14.16 11.33 2.55
CA LEU A 75 14.57 12.15 1.41
C LEU A 75 15.97 12.69 1.66
N SER A 76 16.90 12.41 0.75
CA SER A 76 18.30 12.80 0.83
C SER A 76 18.68 13.58 -0.43
N ILE A 77 19.22 14.78 -0.22
CA ILE A 77 19.66 15.68 -1.28
C ILE A 77 21.12 16.04 -0.98
N SER A 78 22.01 15.74 -1.92
CA SER A 78 23.44 16.03 -1.77
C SER A 78 23.90 17.02 -2.83
N ASN A 79 24.41 18.17 -2.41
CA ASN A 79 24.92 19.22 -3.29
C ASN A 79 26.44 19.11 -3.44
N ASN A 80 26.96 18.40 -4.44
CA ASN A 80 28.41 18.14 -4.58
C ASN A 80 29.15 19.26 -5.33
N LYS A 81 28.82 20.52 -5.05
CA LYS A 81 29.43 21.71 -5.66
C LYS A 81 29.44 22.89 -4.69
N MET A 82 30.27 23.91 -4.99
CA MET A 82 30.39 25.13 -4.19
C MET A 82 29.12 25.99 -4.22
N LEU A 83 28.37 25.94 -5.33
CA LEU A 83 27.20 26.80 -5.53
C LEU A 83 26.07 26.43 -4.56
N PRO A 84 25.62 27.34 -3.68
CA PRO A 84 24.48 27.07 -2.82
C PRO A 84 23.19 26.99 -3.65
N LEU A 85 22.24 26.19 -3.17
CA LEU A 85 20.94 25.97 -3.78
C LEU A 85 19.87 26.46 -2.81
N PHE A 86 19.28 27.60 -3.12
CA PHE A 86 18.18 28.17 -2.35
C PHE A 86 16.84 27.95 -3.06
N GLY A 87 15.79 27.69 -2.30
CA GLY A 87 14.43 27.60 -2.85
C GLY A 87 14.20 26.38 -3.75
N LEU A 88 14.89 25.26 -3.51
CA LEU A 88 14.56 24.01 -4.18
C LEU A 88 13.19 23.55 -3.71
N ARG A 89 12.25 23.39 -4.63
CA ARG A 89 10.91 22.89 -4.37
C ARG A 89 10.80 21.49 -4.94
N ILE A 90 10.38 20.54 -4.12
CA ILE A 90 10.12 19.17 -4.54
C ILE A 90 8.63 18.97 -4.59
N GLU A 91 8.12 18.44 -5.71
CA GLU A 91 6.72 18.06 -5.82
C GLU A 91 6.58 16.65 -6.41
N TYR A 92 5.67 15.87 -5.84
CA TYR A 92 5.19 14.61 -6.42
C TYR A 92 3.78 14.28 -5.95
N ASP A 93 3.10 13.47 -6.74
CA ASP A 93 1.79 12.93 -6.37
C ASP A 93 1.96 11.72 -5.44
N VAL A 94 1.07 11.64 -4.46
CA VAL A 94 0.99 10.61 -3.45
C VAL A 94 -0.43 10.05 -3.47
N SER A 95 -0.55 8.72 -3.44
CA SER A 95 -1.86 8.07 -3.40
C SER A 95 -2.70 8.53 -2.20
N ALA A 96 -4.01 8.71 -2.42
CA ALA A 96 -4.94 9.08 -1.35
C ALA A 96 -4.97 8.01 -0.24
N GLY A 97 -5.20 8.45 1.00
CA GLY A 97 -5.21 7.57 2.19
C GLY A 97 -3.84 7.37 2.85
N LEU A 98 -2.78 8.00 2.34
CA LEU A 98 -1.50 8.12 3.03
C LEU A 98 -1.42 9.50 3.71
N GLU A 99 -1.25 9.50 5.03
CA GLU A 99 -1.06 10.73 5.80
C GLU A 99 0.40 10.92 6.19
N LEU A 100 0.83 12.18 6.28
CA LEU A 100 2.14 12.55 6.79
C LEU A 100 1.99 13.15 8.18
N ASP A 101 3.00 12.98 9.02
CA ASP A 101 3.05 13.60 10.35
C ASP A 101 3.02 15.13 10.29
N ASP A 102 3.65 15.72 9.27
CA ASP A 102 3.51 17.15 8.95
C ASP A 102 2.45 17.34 7.85
N PRO A 103 1.21 17.72 8.21
CA PRO A 103 0.13 17.89 7.23
C PRO A 103 0.37 19.08 6.30
N SER A 104 1.24 20.04 6.65
CA SER A 104 1.52 21.21 5.83
C SER A 104 2.23 20.87 4.52
N LYS A 105 2.90 19.70 4.47
CA LYS A 105 3.62 19.19 3.30
C LYS A 105 2.74 18.44 2.33
N LEU A 106 1.51 18.11 2.73
CA LEU A 106 0.58 17.32 1.94
C LEU A 106 -0.66 18.13 1.58
N ILE A 107 -0.74 18.50 0.30
CA ILE A 107 -1.85 19.25 -0.26
C ILE A 107 -2.90 18.26 -0.75
N LYS A 108 -4.04 18.19 -0.05
CA LYS A 108 -5.18 17.35 -0.46
C LYS A 108 -5.87 17.98 -1.67
N ILE A 109 -5.89 17.29 -2.81
CA ILE A 109 -6.58 17.76 -4.02
C ILE A 109 -8.07 17.37 -3.90
N LYS A 110 -8.97 18.28 -4.27
CA LYS A 110 -10.43 18.09 -4.15
C LYS A 110 -10.97 16.89 -4.92
N ASP A 111 -10.28 16.48 -6.00
CA ASP A 111 -10.66 15.33 -6.83
C ASP A 111 -10.49 13.98 -6.09
N GLY A 112 -9.80 13.96 -4.94
CA GLY A 112 -9.75 12.81 -4.03
C GLY A 112 -8.94 11.60 -4.52
N VAL A 113 -8.42 11.62 -5.75
CA VAL A 113 -7.65 10.51 -6.33
C VAL A 113 -6.21 10.47 -5.80
N CYS A 114 -5.57 11.63 -5.70
CA CYS A 114 -4.20 11.77 -5.21
C CYS A 114 -4.03 13.06 -4.39
N ASN A 115 -3.07 13.02 -3.47
CA ASN A 115 -2.56 14.17 -2.73
C ASN A 115 -1.25 14.64 -3.37
N LYS A 116 -0.90 15.91 -3.21
CA LYS A 116 0.39 16.45 -3.65
C LYS A 116 1.32 16.66 -2.47
N PHE A 117 2.47 15.99 -2.49
CA PHE A 117 3.56 16.31 -1.59
C PHE A 117 4.31 17.54 -2.10
N ARG A 118 4.58 18.51 -1.22
CA ARG A 118 5.36 19.71 -1.51
C ARG A 118 6.27 20.04 -0.33
N ASP A 119 7.57 20.12 -0.60
CA ASP A 119 8.54 20.59 0.39
C ASP A 119 9.61 21.49 -0.23
N TYR A 120 10.25 22.29 0.62
CA TYR A 120 11.27 23.25 0.26
C TYR A 120 12.60 22.93 0.96
N TYR A 121 13.68 23.11 0.20
CA TYR A 121 15.05 22.86 0.63
C TYR A 121 15.95 24.03 0.28
N ASN A 122 16.82 24.35 1.23
CA ASN A 122 17.97 25.22 1.05
C ASN A 122 19.21 24.39 1.39
N LEU A 123 20.19 24.35 0.50
CA LEU A 123 21.45 23.64 0.67
C LEU A 123 22.59 24.61 0.39
N SER A 124 23.59 24.61 1.25
CA SER A 124 24.87 25.31 1.05
C SER A 124 25.74 24.49 0.09
N GLY A 125 26.91 25.04 -0.28
CA GLY A 125 27.89 24.27 -1.07
C GLY A 125 28.39 23.05 -0.30
N TYR A 126 28.54 21.91 -0.97
CA TYR A 126 28.97 20.61 -0.38
C TYR A 126 28.11 20.12 0.80
N GLU A 127 26.89 20.63 0.92
CA GLU A 127 25.98 20.20 1.97
C GLU A 127 25.13 19.01 1.50
N LYS A 128 24.96 18.03 2.40
CA LYS A 128 23.96 16.97 2.28
C LYS A 128 22.86 17.21 3.30
N ARG A 129 21.61 17.31 2.83
CA ARG A 129 20.44 17.38 3.70
C ARG A 129 19.60 16.12 3.60
N THR A 130 19.27 15.56 4.75
CA THR A 130 18.39 14.41 4.87
C THR A 130 17.21 14.79 5.76
N LYS A 131 15.99 14.57 5.28
CA LYS A 131 14.76 14.71 6.07
C LYS A 131 14.03 13.38 6.08
N THR A 132 13.51 13.02 7.24
CA THR A 132 12.69 11.83 7.43
C THR A 132 11.26 12.27 7.68
N PHE A 133 10.32 11.69 6.94
CA PHE A 133 8.90 11.92 7.08
C PHE A 133 8.23 10.61 7.49
N GLU A 134 7.40 10.64 8.52
CA GLU A 134 6.58 9.49 8.87
C GLU A 134 5.32 9.46 8.01
N LEU A 135 5.08 8.32 7.39
CA LEU A 135 3.90 8.00 6.61
C LEU A 135 2.99 7.07 7.40
N LYS A 136 1.73 7.47 7.56
CA LYS A 136 0.70 6.71 8.26
C LYS A 136 -0.36 6.28 7.25
N PRO A 137 -0.41 4.99 6.85
CA PRO A 137 -1.43 4.49 5.94
C PRO A 137 -2.79 4.36 6.66
N MET A 138 -3.83 4.96 6.09
CA MET A 138 -5.18 4.98 6.67
C MET A 138 -6.05 3.78 6.29
N GLN A 139 -5.57 2.95 5.35
CA GLN A 139 -6.21 1.74 4.86
C GLN A 139 -5.16 0.77 4.31
N ARG A 140 -5.50 -0.52 4.23
CA ARG A 140 -4.70 -1.48 3.45
C ARG A 140 -4.78 -1.11 1.96
N GLY A 141 -3.79 -1.49 1.17
CA GLY A 141 -3.76 -1.10 -0.23
C GLY A 141 -2.37 -0.94 -0.78
N ARG A 142 -2.30 -0.66 -2.08
CA ARG A 142 -1.11 -0.14 -2.73
C ARG A 142 -1.15 1.38 -2.75
N PHE A 143 -0.13 2.00 -2.19
CA PHE A 143 0.11 3.44 -2.22
C PHE A 143 1.31 3.72 -3.11
N GLU A 144 1.07 4.46 -4.18
CA GLU A 144 2.09 4.91 -5.10
C GLU A 144 2.59 6.30 -4.71
N LEU A 145 3.91 6.43 -4.66
CA LEU A 145 4.65 7.68 -4.61
C LEU A 145 5.19 7.94 -6.01
N ALA A 146 4.59 8.88 -6.73
CA ALA A 146 4.96 9.17 -8.11
C ALA A 146 6.42 9.64 -8.22
N ALA A 147 6.92 9.70 -9.46
CA ALA A 147 8.22 10.25 -9.76
C ALA A 147 8.28 11.73 -9.32
N GLY A 148 9.34 12.09 -8.60
CA GLY A 148 9.52 13.43 -8.05
C GLY A 148 10.08 14.40 -9.05
N THR A 149 9.46 15.57 -9.15
CA THR A 149 9.98 16.70 -9.92
C THR A 149 10.58 17.71 -8.96
N VAL A 150 11.78 18.19 -9.30
CA VAL A 150 12.47 19.23 -8.55
C VAL A 150 12.42 20.52 -9.36
N TYR A 151 11.90 21.57 -8.73
CA TYR A 151 11.83 22.91 -9.27
C TYR A 151 12.85 23.78 -8.55
N TYR A 152 13.57 24.58 -9.31
CA TYR A 152 14.46 25.59 -8.80
C TYR A 152 14.03 26.95 -9.34
N ALA A 153 13.95 27.93 -8.44
CA ALA A 153 13.81 29.33 -8.78
C ALA A 153 15.04 30.05 -8.23
N ASP A 154 15.67 30.91 -9.04
CA ASP A 154 16.77 31.71 -8.52
C ASP A 154 16.27 32.76 -7.50
N PRO A 155 17.15 33.28 -6.63
CA PRO A 155 16.76 34.25 -5.60
C PRO A 155 16.19 35.57 -6.14
N PHE A 156 16.46 35.90 -7.40
CA PHE A 156 15.97 37.11 -8.08
C PHE A 156 14.71 36.85 -8.92
N GLY A 157 14.23 35.60 -9.01
CA GLY A 157 13.05 35.18 -9.76
C GLY A 157 13.19 35.31 -11.29
N LEU A 158 14.41 35.40 -11.82
CA LEU A 158 14.66 35.66 -13.25
C LEU A 158 14.57 34.40 -14.12
N PHE A 159 14.91 33.26 -13.54
CA PHE A 159 15.02 31.96 -14.19
C PHE A 159 14.41 30.87 -13.32
N PHE A 160 13.71 29.99 -14.00
CA PHE A 160 13.13 28.78 -13.44
C PHE A 160 13.70 27.59 -14.18
N LYS A 161 14.05 26.54 -13.44
CA LYS A 161 14.51 25.29 -14.01
C LYS A 161 13.81 24.15 -13.31
N GLU A 162 13.34 23.19 -14.09
CA GLU A 162 12.78 21.95 -13.57
C GLU A 162 13.66 20.77 -13.98
N GLN A 163 13.73 19.79 -13.09
CA GLN A 163 14.26 18.47 -13.35
C GLN A 163 13.17 17.45 -13.04
N LYS A 164 12.63 16.84 -14.10
CA LYS A 164 11.63 15.77 -13.99
C LYS A 164 12.31 14.48 -13.57
N GLU A 165 11.55 13.62 -12.90
CA GLU A 165 11.98 12.28 -12.48
C GLU A 165 13.28 12.28 -11.66
N ALA A 166 13.53 13.36 -10.92
CA ALA A 166 14.67 13.47 -10.00
C ALA A 166 14.60 12.41 -8.90
N PHE A 167 13.38 11.99 -8.51
CA PHE A 167 13.16 10.85 -7.63
C PHE A 167 12.41 9.76 -8.40
N PRO A 168 12.90 8.50 -8.41
CA PRO A 168 12.21 7.39 -9.07
C PRO A 168 10.92 7.04 -8.33
N PRO A 169 9.87 6.55 -9.02
CA PRO A 169 8.61 6.13 -8.38
C PRO A 169 8.84 5.01 -7.37
N ALA A 170 8.06 5.00 -6.29
CA ALA A 170 8.13 3.99 -5.24
C ALA A 170 6.72 3.52 -4.87
N ASN A 171 6.59 2.24 -4.51
CA ASN A 171 5.33 1.65 -4.09
C ASN A 171 5.43 1.22 -2.63
N LEU A 172 4.38 1.49 -1.87
CA LEU A 172 4.18 0.97 -0.53
C LEU A 172 2.94 0.07 -0.54
N ILE A 173 3.09 -1.19 -0.18
CA ILE A 173 1.98 -2.13 -0.04
C ILE A 173 1.67 -2.30 1.45
N VAL A 174 0.41 -2.10 1.82
CA VAL A 174 -0.07 -2.23 3.19
C VAL A 174 -0.96 -3.45 3.26
N PHE A 175 -0.52 -4.48 3.98
CA PHE A 175 -1.26 -5.70 4.20
C PHE A 175 -2.46 -5.48 5.14
N PRO A 176 -3.53 -6.28 5.01
CA PRO A 176 -4.61 -6.28 5.99
C PRO A 176 -4.08 -6.63 7.39
N ALA A 177 -4.71 -6.06 8.42
CA ALA A 177 -4.39 -6.40 9.80
C ALA A 177 -4.78 -7.85 10.11
N ILE A 178 -3.90 -8.54 10.84
CA ILE A 178 -4.12 -9.89 11.35
C ILE A 178 -4.56 -9.75 12.81
N LEU A 179 -5.75 -10.23 13.13
CA LEU A 179 -6.34 -10.08 14.46
C LEU A 179 -6.55 -11.45 15.12
N PRO A 180 -6.45 -11.54 16.46
CA PRO A 180 -6.83 -12.73 17.19
C PRO A 180 -8.34 -13.00 17.04
N MET A 181 -8.69 -14.27 16.84
CA MET A 181 -10.07 -14.72 16.64
C MET A 181 -10.58 -15.47 17.87
N LYS A 182 -11.55 -14.89 18.58
CA LYS A 182 -12.28 -15.54 19.68
C LYS A 182 -13.40 -16.40 19.11
N GLY A 183 -13.62 -17.59 19.65
CA GLY A 183 -14.62 -18.54 19.14
C GLY A 183 -14.12 -19.39 17.96
N PHE A 184 -12.88 -19.19 17.52
CA PHE A 184 -12.27 -19.98 16.43
C PHE A 184 -12.24 -21.49 16.71
N HIS A 185 -12.15 -21.89 17.98
CA HIS A 185 -12.16 -23.30 18.35
C HIS A 185 -13.44 -24.03 17.89
N SER A 186 -14.62 -23.40 17.97
CA SER A 186 -15.88 -24.05 17.54
C SER A 186 -15.89 -24.27 16.03
N LEU A 187 -15.40 -23.30 15.26
CA LEU A 187 -15.20 -23.38 13.81
C LEU A 187 -14.21 -24.50 13.44
N HIS A 188 -13.04 -24.51 14.09
CA HIS A 188 -12.01 -25.51 13.81
C HIS A 188 -12.48 -26.92 14.16
N THR A 189 -13.12 -27.09 15.33
CA THR A 189 -13.67 -28.38 15.76
C THR A 189 -14.77 -28.88 14.84
N TYR A 190 -15.60 -28.00 14.28
CA TYR A 190 -16.58 -28.39 13.27
C TYR A 190 -15.92 -28.90 11.97
N LEU A 191 -14.90 -28.18 11.48
CA LEU A 191 -14.23 -28.54 10.22
C LEU A 191 -13.38 -29.81 10.35
N PHE A 192 -12.58 -29.91 11.40
CA PHE A 192 -11.54 -30.94 11.53
C PHE A 192 -11.83 -32.00 12.61
N GLY A 193 -12.86 -31.79 13.44
CA GLY A 193 -13.09 -32.58 14.66
C GLY A 193 -12.25 -32.10 15.84
N THR A 194 -12.41 -32.77 16.99
CA THR A 194 -11.64 -32.52 18.21
C THR A 194 -10.19 -33.00 18.04
N ALA A 195 -9.33 -32.14 17.51
CA ALA A 195 -7.90 -32.21 17.78
C ALA A 195 -7.60 -31.23 18.93
N PRO A 196 -6.70 -31.55 19.88
CA PRO A 196 -6.27 -30.58 20.87
C PRO A 196 -5.59 -29.42 20.14
N VAL A 197 -6.16 -28.23 20.27
CA VAL A 197 -5.56 -26.98 19.77
C VAL A 197 -4.86 -26.37 20.97
N ASP A 198 -3.53 -26.32 20.94
CA ASP A 198 -2.77 -25.59 21.96
C ASP A 198 -3.12 -24.09 21.85
N GLU A 199 -3.78 -23.59 22.89
CA GLU A 199 -4.38 -22.25 22.93
C GLU A 199 -3.35 -21.13 23.20
N CYS A 200 -2.08 -21.35 22.83
CA CYS A 200 -0.99 -20.40 23.03
C CYS A 200 0.02 -20.43 21.88
N SER A 201 -0.21 -19.60 20.86
CA SER A 201 0.86 -19.17 19.95
C SER A 201 0.50 -17.84 19.27
N LEU A 202 0.27 -16.82 20.08
CA LEU A 202 0.23 -15.41 19.66
C LEU A 202 0.92 -14.53 20.73
N ASP A 203 1.90 -15.12 21.43
CA ASP A 203 2.75 -14.41 22.37
C ASP A 203 4.10 -14.16 21.70
N THR A 204 4.36 -12.90 21.33
CA THR A 204 5.51 -12.44 20.54
C THR A 204 6.81 -12.33 21.33
N THR A 205 6.98 -13.11 22.39
CA THR A 205 8.20 -13.06 23.20
C THR A 205 8.54 -14.43 23.74
N LEU A 206 9.52 -15.11 23.14
CA LEU A 206 10.38 -16.04 23.87
C LEU A 206 11.75 -16.15 23.17
N PRO A 207 12.85 -16.17 23.94
CA PRO A 207 14.20 -16.10 23.39
C PRO A 207 14.65 -17.44 22.82
N PHE A 208 15.45 -17.34 21.76
CA PHE A 208 16.25 -18.43 21.21
C PHE A 208 17.09 -19.07 22.31
N ASP A 209 16.84 -20.34 22.63
CA ASP A 209 17.92 -21.28 22.96
C ASP A 209 17.53 -22.70 22.53
N LEU A 210 18.35 -23.30 21.68
CA LEU A 210 18.23 -24.68 21.21
C LEU A 210 19.60 -25.33 21.30
N GLN A 211 19.79 -26.12 22.36
CA GLN A 211 20.68 -27.28 22.31
C GLN A 211 19.89 -28.53 22.70
N GLY A 212 20.00 -29.56 21.86
CA GLY A 212 19.81 -30.94 22.29
C GLY A 212 18.84 -31.79 21.48
N HIS A 213 19.40 -32.56 20.55
CA HIS A 213 18.93 -33.86 20.03
C HIS A 213 17.59 -33.89 19.28
N GLY A 214 17.52 -34.26 18.00
CA GLY A 214 18.27 -35.32 17.31
C GLY A 214 17.37 -36.55 17.16
N LYS A 215 16.77 -36.69 15.97
CA LYS A 215 16.10 -37.91 15.45
C LYS A 215 14.71 -38.24 16.03
N SER A 216 13.70 -37.44 15.71
CA SER A 216 12.31 -37.95 15.61
C SER A 216 11.40 -37.18 14.63
N GLN A 217 11.90 -36.16 13.92
CA GLN A 217 11.03 -35.30 13.10
C GLN A 217 10.65 -35.88 11.73
N ASN A 218 11.37 -36.90 11.23
CA ASN A 218 11.26 -37.29 9.82
C ASN A 218 10.16 -38.32 9.51
N TYR A 219 9.64 -39.07 10.49
CA TYR A 219 8.58 -40.07 10.23
C TYR A 219 7.15 -39.55 10.43
N ILE A 220 6.96 -38.36 11.02
CA ILE A 220 5.63 -37.75 11.18
C ILE A 220 5.23 -36.95 9.92
N ASN A 221 6.20 -36.56 9.08
CA ASN A 221 5.95 -35.73 7.90
C ASN A 221 5.40 -36.48 6.67
N GLU A 222 5.52 -37.80 6.60
CA GLU A 222 5.17 -38.57 5.38
C GLU A 222 3.76 -39.21 5.40
N LEU A 223 3.06 -39.24 6.55
CA LEU A 223 1.72 -39.85 6.67
C LEU A 223 0.58 -38.86 6.93
N ALA A 224 0.88 -37.57 7.13
CA ALA A 224 -0.13 -36.53 7.13
C ALA A 224 -0.33 -36.07 5.67
N GLY A 225 -1.29 -36.65 4.96
CA GLY A 225 -1.73 -36.11 3.66
C GLY A 225 -1.87 -34.60 3.76
N GLN A 226 -1.30 -33.86 2.78
CA GLN A 226 -1.30 -32.40 2.74
C GLN A 226 -2.72 -31.90 3.05
N ARG A 227 -2.95 -31.43 4.27
CA ARG A 227 -4.27 -30.96 4.68
C ARG A 227 -4.50 -29.64 3.97
N THR A 228 -5.25 -29.68 2.88
CA THR A 228 -5.61 -28.48 2.11
C THR A 228 -6.85 -27.84 2.70
N ILE A 229 -6.90 -26.51 2.75
CA ILE A 229 -8.10 -25.75 3.12
C ILE A 229 -8.40 -24.73 2.04
N ASP A 230 -9.66 -24.65 1.63
CA ASP A 230 -10.14 -23.68 0.66
C ASP A 230 -10.84 -22.53 1.39
N LEU A 231 -10.29 -21.32 1.24
CA LEU A 231 -10.82 -20.09 1.81
C LEU A 231 -11.45 -19.26 0.70
N ILE A 232 -12.71 -18.89 0.88
CA ILE A 232 -13.51 -18.18 -0.11
C ILE A 232 -13.96 -16.85 0.46
N LEU A 233 -13.69 -15.75 -0.26
CA LEU A 233 -14.19 -14.42 0.08
C LEU A 233 -15.23 -13.96 -0.93
N GLU A 234 -16.43 -13.71 -0.45
CA GLU A 234 -17.59 -13.34 -1.24
C GLU A 234 -18.08 -11.94 -0.90
N GLN A 235 -18.38 -11.18 -1.94
CA GLN A 235 -19.17 -9.97 -1.87
C GLN A 235 -20.33 -10.03 -2.89
N PRO A 236 -21.58 -9.81 -2.47
CA PRO A 236 -22.72 -9.88 -3.38
C PRO A 236 -22.66 -8.80 -4.45
N VAL A 237 -23.01 -9.17 -5.70
CA VAL A 237 -22.95 -8.29 -6.88
C VAL A 237 -23.92 -7.09 -6.77
N GLY A 238 -24.97 -7.19 -5.94
CA GLY A 238 -25.93 -6.12 -5.67
C GLY A 238 -25.61 -5.21 -4.48
N ALA A 239 -24.48 -5.42 -3.79
CA ALA A 239 -24.14 -4.64 -2.62
C ALA A 239 -23.82 -3.17 -3.00
N LYS A 240 -24.40 -2.21 -2.27
CA LYS A 240 -24.12 -0.77 -2.42
C LYS A 240 -22.74 -0.43 -1.84
N TRP A 241 -21.68 -0.86 -2.52
CA TRP A 241 -20.28 -0.80 -2.08
C TRP A 241 -19.78 0.60 -1.68
N TRP A 242 -20.40 1.67 -2.18
CA TRP A 242 -20.10 3.05 -1.80
C TRP A 242 -20.60 3.43 -0.41
N THR A 243 -21.42 2.59 0.22
CA THR A 243 -21.93 2.83 1.58
C THR A 243 -20.84 2.49 2.59
N SER A 244 -20.60 3.38 3.55
CA SER A 244 -19.58 3.20 4.59
C SER A 244 -19.73 1.87 5.32
N GLN A 245 -20.96 1.39 5.51
CA GLN A 245 -21.23 0.12 6.17
C GLN A 245 -20.78 -1.10 5.35
N VAL A 246 -21.07 -1.13 4.04
CA VAL A 246 -20.66 -2.23 3.16
C VAL A 246 -19.13 -2.25 3.05
N ALA A 247 -18.51 -1.08 2.90
CA ALA A 247 -17.07 -0.95 2.92
C ALA A 247 -16.48 -1.47 4.24
N ASN A 248 -17.07 -1.09 5.38
CA ASN A 248 -16.64 -1.57 6.71
C ASN A 248 -16.71 -3.10 6.82
N ASN A 249 -17.85 -3.69 6.47
CA ASN A 249 -18.02 -5.15 6.55
C ASN A 249 -17.03 -5.89 5.63
N GLN A 250 -16.72 -5.31 4.47
CA GLN A 250 -15.73 -5.89 3.54
C GLN A 250 -14.31 -5.83 4.08
N GLU A 251 -13.93 -4.74 4.75
CA GLU A 251 -12.63 -4.65 5.44
C GLU A 251 -12.52 -5.72 6.53
N ILE A 252 -13.55 -5.87 7.35
CA ILE A 252 -13.62 -6.91 8.40
C ILE A 252 -13.52 -8.30 7.78
N ALA A 253 -14.25 -8.58 6.70
CA ALA A 253 -14.19 -9.85 5.99
C ALA A 253 -12.77 -10.17 5.50
N ILE A 254 -12.03 -9.17 5.01
CA ILE A 254 -10.64 -9.33 4.57
C ILE A 254 -9.70 -9.53 5.76
N MET A 255 -9.93 -8.85 6.88
CA MET A 255 -9.16 -9.07 8.11
C MET A 255 -9.39 -10.47 8.69
N ILE A 256 -10.62 -10.98 8.66
CA ILE A 256 -10.94 -12.38 9.02
C ILE A 256 -10.15 -13.32 8.11
N LEU A 257 -10.20 -13.10 6.79
CA LEU A 257 -9.52 -13.96 5.85
C LEU A 257 -7.99 -13.93 6.02
N ALA A 258 -7.41 -12.74 6.22
CA ALA A 258 -5.98 -12.59 6.50
C ALA A 258 -5.58 -13.35 7.77
N SER A 259 -6.41 -13.30 8.81
CA SER A 259 -6.20 -14.01 10.07
C SER A 259 -6.30 -15.52 9.92
N LEU A 260 -7.27 -16.02 9.13
CA LEU A 260 -7.40 -17.45 8.80
C LEU A 260 -6.20 -17.94 7.98
N ILE A 261 -5.79 -17.18 6.96
CA ILE A 261 -4.64 -17.50 6.12
C ILE A 261 -3.38 -17.60 6.99
N HIS A 262 -3.15 -16.63 7.88
CA HIS A 262 -2.02 -16.64 8.79
C HIS A 262 -2.04 -17.88 9.70
N TYR A 263 -3.17 -18.18 10.33
CA TYR A 263 -3.32 -19.33 11.23
C TYR A 263 -3.14 -20.68 10.52
N TYR A 264 -3.83 -20.91 9.41
CA TYR A 264 -3.72 -22.19 8.70
C TYR A 264 -2.34 -22.35 8.05
N SER A 265 -1.73 -21.26 7.58
CA SER A 265 -0.37 -21.25 7.07
C SER A 265 0.70 -21.44 8.15
N SER A 266 0.44 -21.10 9.42
CA SER A 266 1.39 -21.40 10.50
C SER A 266 1.28 -22.86 10.95
N THR A 267 0.07 -23.42 11.00
CA THR A 267 -0.22 -24.73 11.61
C THR A 267 0.10 -25.98 10.77
N GLY A 268 0.18 -25.88 9.44
CA GLY A 268 0.56 -27.02 8.57
C GLY A 268 -0.21 -27.11 7.26
N TYR A 269 -1.37 -26.44 7.18
CA TYR A 269 -2.29 -26.52 6.05
C TYR A 269 -1.76 -25.82 4.79
N ALA A 270 -2.13 -26.39 3.64
CA ALA A 270 -1.98 -25.76 2.34
C ALA A 270 -3.24 -24.95 2.02
N VAL A 271 -3.11 -23.63 2.01
CA VAL A 271 -4.24 -22.71 1.84
C VAL A 271 -4.46 -22.41 0.37
N LYS A 272 -5.71 -22.44 -0.07
CA LYS A 272 -6.17 -21.94 -1.37
C LYS A 272 -7.13 -20.79 -1.14
N LEU A 273 -6.99 -19.74 -1.94
CA LEU A 273 -7.81 -18.54 -1.84
C LEU A 273 -8.64 -18.37 -3.12
N HIS A 274 -9.95 -18.24 -2.95
CA HIS A 274 -10.90 -17.95 -4.01
C HIS A 274 -11.67 -16.68 -3.67
N THR A 275 -11.90 -15.80 -4.65
CA THR A 275 -12.70 -14.60 -4.41
C THR A 275 -13.40 -14.11 -5.67
N ASN A 276 -14.55 -13.45 -5.50
CA ASN A 276 -15.20 -12.72 -6.56
C ASN A 276 -14.93 -11.20 -6.53
N LEU A 277 -14.11 -10.71 -5.60
CA LEU A 277 -13.75 -9.30 -5.51
C LEU A 277 -12.91 -8.87 -6.72
N ALA A 278 -13.14 -7.63 -7.15
CA ALA A 278 -12.29 -7.00 -8.15
C ALA A 278 -10.89 -6.72 -7.58
N SER A 279 -9.85 -6.84 -8.40
CA SER A 279 -8.47 -6.47 -8.04
C SER A 279 -7.96 -5.39 -8.98
N LYS A 280 -7.33 -4.34 -8.43
CA LYS A 280 -6.69 -3.28 -9.23
C LYS A 280 -5.50 -3.80 -10.05
N ALA A 281 -4.93 -4.94 -9.66
CA ALA A 281 -3.65 -5.43 -10.17
C ALA A 281 -3.76 -6.69 -11.03
N GLN A 282 -4.90 -6.94 -11.68
CA GLN A 282 -5.16 -8.15 -12.48
C GLN A 282 -4.05 -8.47 -13.51
N LYS A 283 -3.21 -7.49 -13.90
CA LYS A 283 -2.08 -7.68 -14.83
C LYS A 283 -0.77 -8.20 -14.21
N GLN A 284 -0.63 -8.30 -12.90
CA GLN A 284 0.68 -8.51 -12.26
C GLN A 284 0.68 -9.47 -11.06
N LEU A 285 -0.38 -10.26 -10.86
CA LEU A 285 -0.27 -11.45 -10.03
C LEU A 285 0.39 -12.55 -10.86
N ASP A 286 1.72 -12.65 -10.76
CA ASP A 286 2.40 -13.90 -11.09
C ASP A 286 1.74 -15.01 -10.30
N THR A 287 1.08 -15.93 -11.00
CA THR A 287 0.59 -17.16 -10.40
C THR A 287 1.77 -17.87 -9.72
N PRO A 288 1.59 -18.40 -8.50
CA PRO A 288 2.69 -19.05 -7.81
C PRO A 288 3.23 -20.19 -8.69
N ARG A 289 4.52 -20.10 -9.06
CA ARG A 289 5.21 -21.22 -9.70
C ARG A 289 5.13 -22.41 -8.74
N ARG A 290 4.63 -23.56 -9.20
CA ARG A 290 4.58 -24.79 -8.37
C ARG A 290 5.95 -25.01 -7.73
N GLY A 291 6.02 -24.99 -6.40
CA GLY A 291 7.26 -25.20 -5.64
C GLY A 291 7.68 -24.04 -4.71
N VAL A 292 6.92 -22.95 -4.60
CA VAL A 292 7.27 -21.85 -3.67
C VAL A 292 7.16 -22.29 -2.21
N GLN A 293 8.16 -21.91 -1.40
CA GLN A 293 8.23 -22.15 0.03
C GLN A 293 7.00 -21.57 0.75
N ARG A 294 6.54 -22.23 1.81
CA ARG A 294 5.26 -21.94 2.49
C ARG A 294 5.10 -20.49 2.95
N ARG A 295 6.19 -19.85 3.40
CA ARG A 295 6.20 -18.44 3.84
C ARG A 295 5.90 -17.47 2.71
N ASP A 296 6.38 -17.76 1.51
CA ASP A 296 6.15 -16.91 0.33
C ASP A 296 4.69 -16.99 -0.13
N GLN A 297 4.01 -18.12 0.11
CA GLN A 297 2.59 -18.28 -0.21
C GLN A 297 1.70 -17.41 0.69
N THR A 298 1.93 -17.41 2.01
CA THR A 298 1.20 -16.53 2.95
C THR A 298 1.34 -15.07 2.56
N LYS A 299 2.58 -14.64 2.28
CA LYS A 299 2.88 -13.28 1.85
C LYS A 299 2.17 -12.94 0.54
N HIS A 300 2.18 -13.85 -0.44
CA HIS A 300 1.46 -13.68 -1.70
C HIS A 300 -0.04 -13.49 -1.46
N PHE A 301 -0.68 -14.28 -0.60
CA PHE A 301 -2.10 -14.12 -0.31
C PHE A 301 -2.43 -12.80 0.39
N LEU A 302 -1.61 -12.37 1.35
CA LEU A 302 -1.78 -11.07 2.02
C LEU A 302 -1.62 -9.92 1.03
N HIS A 303 -0.67 -10.04 0.11
CA HIS A 303 -0.48 -9.09 -0.98
C HIS A 303 -1.71 -9.05 -1.91
N THR A 304 -2.27 -10.20 -2.27
CA THR A 304 -3.53 -10.28 -3.04
C THR A 304 -4.66 -9.58 -2.30
N LEU A 305 -4.84 -9.86 -1.01
CA LEU A 305 -5.87 -9.23 -0.18
C LEU A 305 -5.70 -7.73 -0.01
N ALA A 306 -4.46 -7.23 0.02
CA ALA A 306 -4.18 -5.80 0.02
C ALA A 306 -4.63 -5.11 -1.27
N LEU A 307 -4.63 -5.81 -2.41
CA LEU A 307 -4.97 -5.26 -3.72
C LEU A 307 -6.45 -5.41 -4.09
N MET A 308 -7.22 -6.16 -3.30
CA MET A 308 -8.66 -6.34 -3.52
C MET A 308 -9.44 -5.05 -3.26
N GLN A 309 -10.43 -4.79 -4.12
CA GLN A 309 -11.37 -3.69 -4.00
C GLN A 309 -12.64 -4.11 -3.27
N ASN A 310 -13.39 -3.14 -2.77
CA ASN A 310 -14.62 -3.36 -2.02
C ASN A 310 -15.86 -3.60 -2.89
N PHE A 311 -15.71 -4.08 -4.13
CA PHE A 311 -16.84 -4.43 -4.98
C PHE A 311 -16.55 -5.68 -5.82
N SER A 312 -17.61 -6.32 -6.27
CA SER A 312 -17.58 -7.49 -7.13
C SER A 312 -18.38 -7.23 -8.41
N THR A 313 -17.88 -7.76 -9.53
CA THR A 313 -18.55 -7.68 -10.84
C THR A 313 -19.19 -9.01 -11.26
N ASN A 314 -18.74 -10.13 -10.67
CA ASN A 314 -19.20 -11.48 -11.04
C ASN A 314 -19.79 -12.18 -9.82
N SER A 315 -20.83 -12.99 -10.02
CA SER A 315 -21.34 -13.84 -8.95
C SER A 315 -20.29 -14.87 -8.55
N LEU A 316 -20.29 -15.24 -7.26
CA LEU A 316 -19.38 -16.27 -6.76
C LEU A 316 -19.56 -17.60 -7.52
N SER A 317 -20.80 -17.94 -7.91
CA SER A 317 -21.12 -19.13 -8.70
C SER A 317 -20.38 -19.20 -10.03
N LEU A 318 -20.23 -18.07 -10.72
CA LEU A 318 -19.48 -18.00 -11.97
C LEU A 318 -17.97 -18.18 -11.75
N VAL A 319 -17.43 -17.63 -10.67
CA VAL A 319 -16.01 -17.76 -10.32
C VAL A 319 -15.69 -19.21 -9.95
N LEU A 320 -16.45 -19.79 -9.03
CA LEU A 320 -16.24 -21.17 -8.59
C LEU A 320 -16.55 -22.18 -9.70
N GLY A 321 -17.49 -21.88 -10.61
CA GLY A 321 -17.73 -22.71 -11.80
C GLY A 321 -16.51 -22.80 -12.73
N ARG A 322 -15.75 -21.71 -12.87
CA ARG A 322 -14.49 -21.71 -13.64
C ARG A 322 -13.37 -22.45 -12.91
N GLU A 323 -13.36 -22.36 -11.59
CA GLU A 323 -12.32 -22.93 -10.73
C GLU A 323 -12.69 -24.30 -10.13
N GLN A 324 -13.79 -24.91 -10.57
CA GLN A 324 -14.33 -26.15 -10.00
C GLN A 324 -13.33 -27.32 -10.06
N ARG A 325 -12.40 -27.31 -11.02
CA ARG A 325 -11.32 -28.31 -11.15
C ARG A 325 -10.20 -28.14 -10.12
N ASN A 326 -10.11 -26.98 -9.46
CA ASN A 326 -9.07 -26.67 -8.48
C ASN A 326 -9.48 -26.96 -7.04
N ILE A 327 -10.79 -27.09 -6.76
CA ILE A 327 -11.31 -27.45 -5.44
C ILE A 327 -11.20 -28.96 -5.27
N VAL A 328 -10.44 -29.40 -4.26
CA VAL A 328 -10.23 -30.82 -3.99
C VAL A 328 -11.46 -31.36 -3.25
N SER A 329 -12.03 -32.47 -3.71
CA SER A 329 -13.16 -33.07 -2.99
C SER A 329 -12.71 -33.53 -1.60
N GLY A 330 -13.46 -33.18 -0.55
CA GLY A 330 -13.16 -33.55 0.83
C GLY A 330 -12.27 -32.57 1.59
N SER A 331 -11.74 -31.51 0.97
CA SER A 331 -11.09 -30.41 1.71
C SER A 331 -12.14 -29.57 2.45
N PRO A 332 -11.87 -29.14 3.70
CA PRO A 332 -12.74 -28.20 4.40
C PRO A 332 -12.73 -26.84 3.70
N ILE A 333 -13.91 -26.21 3.65
CA ILE A 333 -14.13 -24.94 2.97
C ILE A 333 -14.65 -23.92 3.99
N ILE A 334 -14.03 -22.74 4.02
CA ILE A 334 -14.53 -21.60 4.80
C ILE A 334 -14.94 -20.51 3.82
N ILE A 335 -16.20 -20.08 3.91
CA ILE A 335 -16.75 -19.01 3.08
C ILE A 335 -16.98 -17.79 3.97
N VAL A 336 -16.27 -16.70 3.71
CA VAL A 336 -16.50 -15.40 4.35
C VAL A 336 -17.34 -14.54 3.42
N THR A 337 -18.52 -14.13 3.87
CA THR A 337 -19.49 -13.35 3.06
C THR A 337 -19.90 -12.07 3.78
N THR A 338 -20.11 -11.01 2.99
CA THR A 338 -20.68 -9.72 3.44
C THR A 338 -22.14 -9.54 3.05
N ALA A 339 -22.84 -10.64 2.74
CA ALA A 339 -24.25 -10.61 2.40
C ALA A 339 -25.11 -10.03 3.53
N HIS A 340 -25.93 -9.03 3.18
CA HIS A 340 -26.89 -8.41 4.06
C HIS A 340 -28.26 -9.05 3.89
N GLY A 341 -28.95 -9.33 5.00
CA GLY A 341 -30.29 -9.91 4.98
C GLY A 341 -30.28 -11.42 4.66
N GLU A 342 -31.24 -11.84 3.85
CA GLU A 342 -31.34 -13.23 3.40
C GLU A 342 -30.29 -13.55 2.33
N LEU A 343 -29.74 -14.76 2.41
CA LEU A 343 -28.79 -15.25 1.41
C LEU A 343 -29.54 -15.49 0.09
N SER A 344 -28.94 -15.08 -1.03
CA SER A 344 -29.50 -15.36 -2.36
C SER A 344 -29.67 -16.87 -2.56
N GLU A 345 -30.78 -17.27 -3.19
CA GLU A 345 -31.03 -18.68 -3.58
C GLU A 345 -29.86 -19.28 -4.36
N SER A 346 -29.26 -18.51 -5.27
CA SER A 346 -28.09 -18.95 -6.03
C SER A 346 -26.86 -19.25 -5.17
N PHE A 347 -26.72 -18.56 -4.03
CA PHE A 347 -25.64 -18.78 -3.08
C PHE A 347 -25.95 -19.99 -2.19
N THR A 348 -27.18 -20.13 -1.71
CA THR A 348 -27.57 -21.28 -0.88
C THR A 348 -27.47 -22.59 -1.66
N GLU A 349 -27.92 -22.63 -2.91
CA GLU A 349 -27.73 -23.78 -3.81
C GLU A 349 -26.24 -24.14 -4.00
N LEU A 350 -25.39 -23.12 -4.18
CA LEU A 350 -23.95 -23.32 -4.31
C LEU A 350 -23.36 -23.94 -3.05
N VAL A 351 -23.72 -23.42 -1.88
CA VAL A 351 -23.22 -23.94 -0.60
C VAL A 351 -23.71 -25.37 -0.37
N CYS A 352 -24.98 -25.67 -0.67
CA CYS A 352 -25.51 -27.04 -0.61
C CYS A 352 -24.75 -28.01 -1.52
N ASN A 353 -24.42 -27.59 -2.75
CA ASN A 353 -23.62 -28.39 -3.67
C ASN A 353 -22.19 -28.64 -3.16
N LEU A 354 -21.58 -27.68 -2.46
CA LEU A 354 -20.28 -27.85 -1.83
C LEU A 354 -20.36 -28.77 -0.59
N MET A 355 -21.41 -28.62 0.23
CA MET A 355 -21.64 -29.45 1.42
C MET A 355 -21.81 -30.93 1.07
N ALA A 356 -22.31 -31.25 -0.11
CA ALA A 356 -22.39 -32.64 -0.60
C ALA A 356 -21.02 -33.32 -0.77
N ARG A 357 -19.91 -32.55 -0.82
CA ARG A 357 -18.55 -33.07 -1.12
C ARG A 357 -17.53 -32.76 -0.02
N SER A 358 -17.79 -31.74 0.79
CA SER A 358 -16.83 -31.16 1.73
C SER A 358 -17.54 -30.59 2.97
N ARG A 359 -16.84 -30.48 4.09
CA ARG A 359 -17.34 -29.73 5.25
C ARG A 359 -17.22 -28.24 4.96
N VAL A 360 -18.35 -27.52 4.97
CA VAL A 360 -18.40 -26.09 4.69
C VAL A 360 -18.82 -25.33 5.93
N ALA A 361 -18.07 -24.29 6.26
CA ALA A 361 -18.41 -23.31 7.29
C ALA A 361 -18.61 -21.93 6.63
N VAL A 362 -19.66 -21.22 7.02
CA VAL A 362 -19.96 -19.88 6.51
C VAL A 362 -19.75 -18.87 7.64
N ILE A 363 -18.91 -17.87 7.40
CA ILE A 363 -18.71 -16.73 8.29
C ILE A 363 -19.37 -15.52 7.65
N ARG A 364 -20.35 -14.93 8.33
CA ARG A 364 -21.06 -13.75 7.83
C ARG A 364 -20.72 -12.52 8.64
N VAL A 365 -20.31 -11.46 7.95
CA VAL A 365 -20.08 -10.14 8.57
C VAL A 365 -21.34 -9.31 8.46
N LEU A 366 -21.97 -9.04 9.60
CA LEU A 366 -23.29 -8.42 9.67
C LEU A 366 -23.29 -7.17 10.51
N SER A 367 -23.98 -6.14 10.03
CA SER A 367 -24.26 -4.93 10.81
C SER A 367 -25.44 -5.09 11.75
N ASP A 368 -26.29 -6.09 11.57
CA ASP A 368 -27.47 -6.31 12.39
C ASP A 368 -27.61 -7.81 12.65
N VAL A 369 -26.91 -8.27 13.69
CA VAL A 369 -26.87 -9.68 14.06
C VAL A 369 -28.23 -10.16 14.59
N VAL A 370 -29.04 -9.24 15.11
CA VAL A 370 -30.28 -9.52 15.86
C VAL A 370 -31.45 -9.79 14.93
N HIS A 371 -31.61 -9.02 13.85
CA HIS A 371 -32.79 -9.09 13.00
C HIS A 371 -32.67 -10.04 11.81
N THR A 372 -31.52 -10.69 11.63
CA THR A 372 -31.32 -11.55 10.46
C THR A 372 -31.57 -13.04 10.77
N PRO A 373 -32.48 -13.71 10.05
CA PRO A 373 -32.80 -15.11 10.31
C PRO A 373 -31.57 -16.01 10.12
N TRP A 374 -31.44 -17.02 10.97
CA TRP A 374 -30.50 -18.11 10.73
C TRP A 374 -30.96 -18.90 9.51
N ALA A 375 -30.03 -19.21 8.59
CA ALA A 375 -30.32 -20.18 7.55
C ALA A 375 -30.43 -21.55 8.21
N SER A 376 -31.61 -22.18 8.14
CA SER A 376 -31.98 -23.38 8.90
C SER A 376 -31.02 -24.56 8.73
N ASP A 377 -30.31 -24.62 7.60
CA ASP A 377 -29.51 -25.78 7.20
C ASP A 377 -28.00 -25.51 7.09
N LEU A 378 -27.55 -24.29 7.44
CA LEU A 378 -26.14 -23.89 7.29
C LEU A 378 -25.46 -23.66 8.65
N LYS A 379 -24.24 -24.17 8.80
CA LYS A 379 -23.37 -23.82 9.93
C LYS A 379 -22.76 -22.44 9.69
N GLU A 380 -23.44 -21.46 10.26
CA GLU A 380 -23.10 -20.03 10.19
C GLU A 380 -22.40 -19.59 11.48
N TRP A 381 -21.32 -18.83 11.32
CA TRP A 381 -20.70 -18.01 12.38
C TRP A 381 -20.89 -16.54 12.03
N ARG A 382 -21.20 -15.72 13.02
CA ARG A 382 -21.48 -14.29 12.79
C ARG A 382 -20.38 -13.42 13.40
N VAL A 383 -19.98 -12.40 12.66
CA VAL A 383 -19.06 -11.35 13.14
C VAL A 383 -19.77 -10.01 13.10
N ASN A 384 -19.71 -9.27 14.21
CA ASN A 384 -20.31 -7.95 14.31
C ASN A 384 -19.56 -6.93 13.42
N GLY A 385 -20.28 -6.37 12.45
CA GLY A 385 -19.84 -5.32 11.55
C GLY A 385 -20.32 -3.91 11.92
N GLU A 386 -21.04 -3.70 13.02
CA GLU A 386 -21.41 -2.36 13.52
C GLU A 386 -20.17 -1.56 13.92
N ASN A 387 -19.19 -2.24 14.52
CA ASN A 387 -17.94 -1.61 14.93
C ASN A 387 -17.10 -1.23 13.71
N SER A 388 -16.42 -0.09 13.80
CA SER A 388 -15.48 0.31 12.75
C SER A 388 -14.31 -0.66 12.69
N TRP A 389 -13.97 -1.12 11.49
CA TRP A 389 -12.84 -2.00 11.23
C TRP A 389 -11.51 -1.43 11.78
N ARG A 390 -11.39 -0.10 11.86
CA ARG A 390 -10.20 0.60 12.38
C ARG A 390 -10.00 0.45 13.89
N THR A 391 -11.09 0.24 14.63
CA THR A 391 -11.06 0.15 16.10
C THR A 391 -11.05 -1.29 16.60
N LEU A 392 -11.16 -2.26 15.69
CA LEU A 392 -11.18 -3.68 16.05
C LEU A 392 -9.79 -4.15 16.48
N THR A 393 -9.71 -4.67 17.70
CA THR A 393 -8.51 -5.32 18.24
C THR A 393 -8.61 -6.84 18.22
N ARG A 394 -9.82 -7.39 18.15
CA ARG A 394 -10.11 -8.82 18.09
C ARG A 394 -11.35 -9.10 17.24
N LEU A 395 -11.39 -10.30 16.65
CA LEU A 395 -12.54 -10.80 15.91
C LEU A 395 -13.33 -11.76 16.78
N GLU A 396 -14.62 -11.52 16.98
CA GLU A 396 -15.50 -12.40 17.74
C GLU A 396 -16.38 -13.19 16.77
N LEU A 397 -16.15 -14.50 16.71
CA LEU A 397 -16.97 -15.45 15.97
C LEU A 397 -18.06 -15.96 16.91
N LEU A 398 -19.29 -15.49 16.69
CA LEU A 398 -20.49 -15.87 17.45
C LEU A 398 -21.19 -17.07 16.83
#